data_AF-A0A7S1X6M1-F1
#
_entry.id   AF-A0A7S1X6M1-F1
#
_cell.length_a   1.000
_cell.length_b   1.000
_cell.length_c   1.000
_cell.angle_alpha   90.00
_cell.angle_beta   90.00
_cell.angle_gamma   90.00
#
_symmetry.space_group_name_H-M   'P 1'
#
loop_
_entity.id
_entity.type
_entity.pdbx_description
1 polymer ?
#
loop_
_entity_poly.entity_id
_entity_poly.type
_entity_poly.pdbx_seq_one_letter_code
_entity_poly.pdbx_strand_id
1 'polypeptide(L)'
;RRSYDGGVTWQNKTMLAPKGMGLVQPAVVRVSDSGSSSSTLVSFFRSRMHDSIYRSESANDGYNWTTPQPTVLPNNNKAVQAITLQSGAIAIVFNNNRGKWECDRDNICANGKMHPLSIGLSM
;
A
#
# COMPACT_ATOMS: atom_id res chain seq x y z
N ARG A 1 1.12 14.79 0.98
CA ARG A 1 0.91 16.05 1.70
C ARG A 1 -0.10 15.78 2.80
N ARG A 2 -0.13 16.59 3.86
CA ARG A 2 -1.08 16.44 4.98
C ARG A 2 -1.73 17.78 5.30
N SER A 3 -2.89 17.72 5.92
CA SER A 3 -3.64 18.88 6.37
C SER A 3 -4.15 18.64 7.79
N TYR A 4 -4.25 19.72 8.57
CA TYR A 4 -4.80 19.74 9.93
C TYR A 4 -6.13 20.52 10.02
N ASP A 5 -6.58 21.08 8.91
CA ASP A 5 -7.71 22.01 8.83
C ASP A 5 -8.73 21.57 7.77
N GLY A 6 -8.84 20.25 7.54
CA GLY A 6 -9.81 19.70 6.59
C GLY A 6 -9.47 19.95 5.13
N GLY A 7 -8.22 20.26 4.80
CA GLY A 7 -7.73 20.46 3.44
C GLY A 7 -7.67 21.91 2.98
N VAL A 8 -7.89 22.88 3.88
CA VAL A 8 -7.75 24.31 3.58
C VAL A 8 -6.28 24.66 3.34
N THR A 9 -5.40 24.22 4.24
CA THR A 9 -3.94 24.33 4.08
C THR A 9 -3.29 22.96 4.06
N TRP A 10 -2.18 22.88 3.33
CA TRP A 10 -1.42 21.66 3.16
C TRP A 10 0.04 21.89 3.53
N GLN A 11 0.55 21.05 4.41
CA GLN A 11 1.97 21.06 4.72
C GLN A 11 2.79 20.47 3.57
N ASN A 12 3.91 21.11 3.30
CA ASN A 12 4.86 20.66 2.28
C ASN A 12 5.62 19.43 2.76
N LYS A 13 5.85 18.51 1.80
CA LYS A 13 6.76 17.35 1.89
C LYS A 13 6.35 16.26 2.90
N THR A 14 5.69 15.24 2.39
CA THR A 14 5.70 13.89 2.98
C THR A 14 6.22 12.94 1.90
N MET A 15 7.31 12.24 2.15
CA MET A 15 7.81 11.22 1.24
C MET A 15 7.53 9.84 1.84
N LEU A 16 6.52 9.17 1.30
CA LEU A 16 6.06 7.86 1.77
C LEU A 16 7.02 6.73 1.36
N ALA A 17 7.79 6.95 0.30
CA ALA A 17 8.78 6.01 -0.21
C ALA A 17 9.96 6.78 -0.83
N PRO A 18 11.21 6.30 -0.68
CA PRO A 18 12.35 6.78 -1.43
C PRO A 18 12.09 6.83 -2.94
N LYS A 19 12.66 7.85 -3.61
CA LYS A 19 12.60 7.96 -5.08
C LYS A 19 13.25 6.73 -5.72
N GLY A 20 12.70 6.28 -6.85
CA GLY A 20 13.28 5.19 -7.65
C GLY A 20 12.80 3.78 -7.28
N MET A 21 12.09 3.58 -6.16
CA MET A 21 11.61 2.25 -5.77
C MET A 21 10.44 1.70 -6.62
N GLY A 22 9.86 2.52 -7.51
CA GLY A 22 8.72 2.07 -8.34
C GLY A 22 7.40 1.84 -7.58
N LEU A 23 7.33 2.19 -6.29
CA LEU A 23 6.16 2.02 -5.42
C LEU A 23 5.15 3.15 -5.61
N VAL A 24 3.88 2.80 -5.85
CA VAL A 24 2.82 3.78 -6.17
C VAL A 24 1.45 3.40 -5.64
N GLN A 25 0.54 4.38 -5.70
CA GLN A 25 -0.85 4.28 -5.27
C GLN A 25 -0.97 3.68 -3.86
N PRO A 26 -0.41 4.38 -2.84
CA PRO A 26 -0.51 3.93 -1.46
C PRO A 26 -1.97 3.87 -1.02
N ALA A 27 -2.37 2.75 -0.42
CA ALA A 27 -3.57 2.62 0.39
C ALA A 27 -3.17 2.83 1.85
N VAL A 28 -3.62 3.94 2.45
CA VAL A 28 -3.26 4.32 3.82
C VAL A 28 -4.43 4.04 4.76
N VAL A 29 -4.15 3.29 5.82
CA VAL A 29 -5.11 2.96 6.88
C VAL A 29 -4.57 3.39 8.25
N ARG A 30 -5.46 3.66 9.20
CA ARG A 30 -5.09 3.94 10.59
C ARG A 30 -5.37 2.71 11.43
N VAL A 31 -4.37 2.25 12.17
CA VAL A 31 -4.48 1.12 13.10
C VAL A 31 -4.27 1.67 14.51
N SER A 32 -5.15 1.27 15.42
CA SER A 32 -5.04 1.57 16.84
C SER A 32 -5.10 0.27 17.61
N ASP A 33 -4.22 0.10 18.58
CA ASP A 33 -4.31 -1.03 19.50
C ASP A 33 -5.50 -0.82 20.44
N SER A 34 -6.26 -1.87 20.72
CA SER A 34 -7.39 -1.80 21.64
C SER A 34 -6.93 -1.32 23.02
N GLY A 35 -7.43 -0.17 23.46
CA GLY A 35 -7.06 0.43 24.75
C GLY A 35 -5.84 1.37 24.70
N SER A 36 -5.22 1.57 23.53
CA SER A 36 -4.17 2.56 23.32
C SER A 36 -4.75 3.88 22.81
N SER A 37 -4.23 5.01 23.34
CA SER A 37 -4.48 6.34 22.78
C SER A 37 -3.59 6.64 21.56
N SER A 38 -2.60 5.79 21.29
CA SER A 38 -1.71 5.92 20.13
C SER A 38 -2.27 5.17 18.93
N SER A 39 -2.05 5.73 17.74
CA SER A 39 -2.40 5.10 16.46
C SER A 39 -1.24 5.20 15.48
N THR A 40 -1.12 4.19 14.62
CA THR A 40 -0.11 4.12 13.56
C THR A 40 -0.81 4.19 12.21
N LEU A 41 -0.30 5.01 11.30
CA LEU A 41 -0.69 4.92 9.90
C LEU A 41 0.11 3.81 9.22
N VAL A 42 -0.56 2.93 8.50
CA VAL A 42 0.05 1.88 7.69
C VAL A 42 -0.28 2.16 6.23
N SER A 43 0.74 2.15 5.36
CA SER A 43 0.62 2.35 3.92
C SER A 43 0.98 1.08 3.17
N PHE A 44 0.11 0.64 2.28
CA PHE A 44 0.35 -0.45 1.34
C PHE A 44 0.53 0.07 -0.08
N PHE A 45 1.61 -0.28 -0.75
CA PHE A 45 1.90 0.15 -2.12
C PHE A 45 1.79 -1.01 -3.09
N ARG A 46 1.30 -0.75 -4.29
CA ARG A 46 1.59 -1.63 -5.42
C ARG A 46 3.00 -1.33 -5.95
N SER A 47 3.61 -2.35 -6.54
CA SER A 47 4.94 -2.25 -7.13
C SER A 47 4.88 -2.32 -8.65
N ARG A 48 5.57 -1.38 -9.32
CA ARG A 48 5.75 -1.44 -10.77
C ARG A 48 6.58 -2.62 -11.26
N MET A 49 7.27 -3.31 -10.36
CA MET A 49 8.11 -4.47 -10.68
C MET A 49 7.33 -5.80 -10.64
N HIS A 50 6.01 -5.75 -10.47
CA HIS A 50 5.13 -6.91 -10.32
C HIS A 50 5.66 -7.97 -9.33
N ASP A 51 6.28 -7.52 -8.23
CA ASP A 51 6.80 -8.38 -7.20
C ASP A 51 5.80 -8.52 -6.04
N SER A 52 5.88 -7.65 -5.04
CA SER A 52 5.14 -7.75 -3.80
C SER A 52 4.34 -6.48 -3.54
N ILE A 53 3.35 -6.58 -2.67
CA ILE A 53 2.79 -5.42 -1.99
C ILE A 53 3.84 -4.97 -0.98
N TYR A 54 4.15 -3.67 -0.95
CA TYR A 54 5.09 -3.10 0.03
C TYR A 54 4.34 -2.43 1.16
N ARG A 55 4.93 -2.42 2.35
CA ARG A 55 4.37 -1.85 3.57
C ARG A 55 5.31 -0.82 4.17
N SER A 56 4.76 0.32 4.58
CA SER A 56 5.45 1.37 5.34
C SER A 56 4.54 1.86 6.46
N GLU A 57 5.13 2.38 7.53
CA GLU A 57 4.42 2.84 8.72
C GLU A 57 4.79 4.28 9.08
N SER A 58 3.87 4.96 9.76
CA SER A 58 4.11 6.24 10.41
C SER A 58 3.46 6.29 11.79
N ALA A 59 4.30 6.46 12.82
CA ALA A 59 3.88 6.64 14.21
C ALA A 59 3.57 8.10 14.58
N ASN A 60 3.74 9.04 13.62
CA ASN A 60 3.57 10.48 13.84
C ASN A 60 2.67 11.11 12.79
N ASP A 61 1.56 10.43 12.52
CA ASP A 61 0.47 10.88 11.67
C ASP A 61 0.90 11.28 10.25
N GLY A 62 1.82 10.50 9.68
CA GLY A 62 2.32 10.69 8.34
C GLY A 62 3.39 11.78 8.20
N TYR A 63 3.97 12.28 9.30
CA TYR A 63 5.08 13.22 9.22
C TYR A 63 6.35 12.52 8.70
N ASN A 64 6.73 11.40 9.31
CA ASN A 64 7.80 10.50 8.85
C ASN A 64 7.25 9.12 8.53
N TRP A 65 7.86 8.45 7.53
CA TRP A 65 7.52 7.10 7.13
C TRP A 65 8.74 6.19 7.20
N THR A 66 8.55 4.94 7.59
CA THR A 66 9.61 3.92 7.52
C THR A 66 9.93 3.58 6.06
N THR A 67 11.16 3.14 5.78
CA THR A 67 11.51 2.63 4.44
C THR A 67 10.59 1.46 4.08
N PRO A 68 9.83 1.51 2.97
CA PRO A 68 8.91 0.45 2.62
C PRO A 68 9.60 -0.91 2.49
N GLN A 69 9.03 -1.93 3.11
CA GLN A 69 9.50 -3.30 3.05
C GLN A 69 8.52 -4.18 2.27
N PRO A 70 9.00 -5.16 1.49
CA PRO A 70 8.11 -6.09 0.81
C PRO A 70 7.35 -6.95 1.82
N THR A 71 6.08 -7.19 1.56
CA THR A 71 5.29 -8.18 2.29
C THR A 71 5.35 -9.54 1.57
N VAL A 72 4.78 -10.57 2.23
CA VAL A 72 4.56 -11.87 1.61
C VAL A 72 3.47 -11.85 0.52
N LEU A 73 2.64 -10.81 0.48
CA LEU A 73 1.54 -10.70 -0.47
C LEU A 73 2.08 -10.33 -1.85
N PRO A 74 1.79 -11.13 -2.90
CA PRO A 74 2.23 -10.82 -4.25
C PRO A 74 1.49 -9.60 -4.81
N ASN A 75 2.10 -8.93 -5.78
CA ASN A 75 1.45 -7.86 -6.54
C ASN A 75 1.82 -7.95 -8.01
N ASN A 76 0.84 -8.02 -8.90
CA ASN A 76 1.07 -8.02 -10.34
C ASN A 76 1.01 -6.61 -10.96
N ASN A 77 1.47 -5.60 -10.22
CA ASN A 77 1.39 -4.18 -10.58
C ASN A 77 -0.06 -3.69 -10.79
N LYS A 78 -1.02 -4.35 -10.15
CA LYS A 78 -2.42 -3.90 -10.06
C LYS A 78 -2.68 -3.23 -8.71
N ALA A 79 -3.77 -2.47 -8.67
CA ALA A 79 -4.16 -1.70 -7.50
C ALA A 79 -4.34 -2.61 -6.28
N VAL A 80 -4.07 -2.02 -5.12
CA VAL A 80 -4.28 -2.61 -3.81
C VAL A 80 -5.14 -1.63 -3.03
N GLN A 81 -6.09 -2.13 -2.26
CA GLN A 81 -6.91 -1.33 -1.36
C GLN A 81 -6.91 -1.98 0.03
N ALA A 82 -6.98 -1.17 1.07
CA ALA A 82 -7.01 -1.63 2.45
C ALA A 82 -7.96 -0.78 3.29
N ILE A 83 -8.58 -1.40 4.28
CA ILE A 83 -9.40 -0.74 5.30
C ILE A 83 -9.08 -1.31 6.68
N THR A 84 -9.31 -0.51 7.72
CA THR A 84 -9.33 -0.99 9.11
C THR A 84 -10.75 -1.44 9.44
N LEU A 85 -10.90 -2.66 9.95
CA LEU A 85 -12.15 -3.23 10.42
C LEU A 85 -12.49 -2.72 11.82
N GLN A 86 -13.75 -2.90 12.24
CA GLN A 86 -14.19 -2.55 13.61
C GLN A 86 -13.40 -3.28 14.70
N SER A 87 -12.87 -4.46 14.40
CA SER A 87 -12.00 -5.22 15.29
C SER A 87 -10.60 -4.62 15.46
N GLY A 88 -10.22 -3.62 14.66
CA GLY A 88 -8.86 -3.09 14.56
C GLY A 88 -7.98 -3.82 13.53
N ALA A 89 -8.41 -4.98 13.04
CA ALA A 89 -7.70 -5.72 11.99
C ALA A 89 -7.72 -4.97 10.65
N ILE A 90 -6.73 -5.22 9.79
CA ILE A 90 -6.69 -4.72 8.42
C ILE A 90 -7.31 -5.76 7.48
N ALA A 91 -8.26 -5.32 6.66
CA ALA A 91 -8.67 -6.06 5.46
C ALA A 91 -8.00 -5.45 4.23
N ILE A 92 -7.36 -6.30 3.41
CA ILE A 92 -6.68 -5.89 2.18
C ILE A 92 -7.24 -6.63 0.97
N VAL A 93 -7.51 -5.90 -0.11
CA VAL A 93 -8.00 -6.43 -1.38
C VAL A 93 -6.92 -6.26 -2.44
N PHE A 94 -6.55 -7.37 -3.08
CA PHE A 94 -5.47 -7.42 -4.05
C PHE A 94 -5.60 -8.61 -5.00
N ASN A 95 -4.78 -8.62 -6.06
CA ASN A 95 -4.68 -9.75 -6.96
C ASN A 95 -3.59 -10.69 -6.45
N ASN A 96 -3.97 -11.93 -6.12
CA ASN A 96 -3.04 -12.90 -5.52
C ASN A 96 -2.17 -13.61 -6.57
N ASN A 97 -1.39 -12.83 -7.32
CA ASN A 97 -0.39 -13.31 -8.26
C ASN A 97 0.64 -12.21 -8.55
N ARG A 98 1.80 -12.59 -9.09
CA ARG A 98 2.85 -11.68 -9.61
C ARG A 98 2.69 -11.39 -11.10
N GLY A 99 1.73 -12.02 -11.76
CA GLY A 99 1.61 -12.02 -13.22
C GLY A 99 2.79 -12.73 -13.88
N LYS A 100 2.93 -12.54 -15.19
CA LYS A 100 4.10 -12.98 -15.95
C LYS A 100 4.63 -11.84 -16.82
N TRP A 101 5.94 -11.79 -16.97
CA TRP A 101 6.61 -10.94 -17.97
C TRP A 101 6.57 -11.60 -19.34
N GLU A 102 5.37 -11.72 -19.89
CA GLU A 102 5.15 -12.15 -21.27
C GLU A 102 4.88 -10.89 -22.08
N CYS A 103 5.80 -10.55 -22.98
CA CYS A 103 5.59 -9.51 -23.97
C CYS A 103 4.76 -10.11 -25.12
N ASP A 104 3.70 -9.42 -25.52
CA ASP A 104 3.01 -9.77 -26.77
C ASP A 104 3.86 -9.36 -27.99
N ARG A 105 3.32 -9.59 -29.19
CA ARG A 105 4.00 -9.26 -30.46
C ARG A 105 4.28 -7.76 -30.63
N ASP A 106 3.61 -6.91 -29.85
CA ASP A 106 3.73 -5.45 -29.87
C ASP A 106 4.64 -4.93 -28.74
N ASN A 107 5.39 -5.81 -28.07
CA ASN A 107 6.24 -5.50 -26.91
C ASN A 107 5.47 -4.92 -25.70
N ILE A 108 4.17 -5.21 -25.58
CA ILE A 108 3.41 -4.86 -24.39
C ILE A 108 3.68 -5.94 -23.34
N CYS A 109 4.69 -5.68 -22.52
CA CYS A 109 5.15 -6.60 -21.47
C CYS A 109 4.33 -6.42 -20.19
N ALA A 110 3.09 -6.92 -20.17
CA ALA A 110 2.29 -6.98 -18.93
C ALA A 110 1.14 -8.00 -19.02
N ASN A 111 1.42 -9.30 -18.85
CA ASN A 111 0.37 -10.30 -18.62
C ASN A 111 0.00 -10.33 -17.12
N GLY A 112 -0.50 -9.20 -16.61
CA GLY A 112 -1.02 -9.06 -15.25
C GLY A 112 -2.49 -9.47 -15.19
N LYS A 113 -2.77 -10.76 -15.37
CA LYS A 113 -4.14 -11.31 -15.27
C LYS A 113 -4.83 -10.76 -14.02
N MET A 114 -6.03 -10.19 -14.20
CA MET A 114 -6.75 -9.49 -13.12
C MET A 114 -7.47 -10.43 -12.14
N HIS A 115 -7.08 -11.70 -12.12
CA HIS A 115 -7.75 -12.74 -11.37
C HIS A 115 -6.73 -13.77 -10.82
N PRO A 116 -7.00 -14.36 -9.64
CA PRO A 116 -8.14 -14.09 -8.77
C PRO A 116 -7.96 -12.83 -7.91
N LEU A 117 -9.07 -12.14 -7.63
CA LEU A 117 -9.18 -11.15 -6.56
C LEU A 117 -9.16 -11.90 -5.22
N SER A 118 -8.41 -11.40 -4.24
CA SER A 118 -8.26 -12.00 -2.93
C SER A 118 -8.42 -10.97 -1.82
N ILE A 119 -8.92 -11.43 -0.68
CA ILE A 119 -9.03 -10.66 0.55
C ILE A 119 -8.11 -11.29 1.59
N GLY A 120 -7.20 -10.49 2.15
CA GLY A 120 -6.38 -10.87 3.30
C GLY A 120 -6.87 -10.17 4.57
N LEU A 121 -6.75 -10.84 5.71
CA LEU A 121 -7.06 -10.30 7.03
C LEU A 121 -5.80 -10.36 7.91
N SER A 122 -5.48 -9.27 8.60
CA SER A 122 -4.48 -9.34 9.67
C SER A 122 -5.08 -10.05 10.89
N MET A 123 -4.26 -10.88 11.55
CA MET A 123 -4.59 -11.44 12.87
C MET A 123 -4.26 -10.44 13.97
#